data_AF-A0A2R6S1M2-F1
#
_entry.id   AF-A0A2R6S1M2-F1
#
_cell.length_a   1.000
_cell.length_b   1.000
_cell.length_c   1.000
_cell.angle_alpha   90.00
_cell.angle_beta   90.00
_cell.angle_gamma   90.00
#
_symmetry.space_group_name_H-M   'P 1'
#
loop_
_entity.id
_entity.type
_entity.pdbx_description
1 polymer ?
#
loop_
_entity_poly.entity_id
_entity_poly.type
_entity_poly.pdbx_seq_one_letter_code
_entity_poly.pdbx_strand_id
1 'polypeptide(L)'
;MEIEDMDLEENMNVDAVLEPKVGTIFNSENEAKEYYSTYAKAKGFGSVVKASKKRDDGVKAYVIYTCHRSGKPRTTALNPVKSHPTSKVDCKAHMNISLQVDGKWMLNSIELNHNHELDLKKAKYLKVLSDSPTTIAKGN
;
A
#
# COMPACT_ATOMS: atom_id res chain seq x y z
N MET A 1 -2.55 -37.22 28.28
CA MET A 1 -3.29 -35.96 28.09
C MET A 1 -2.26 -34.87 28.12
N GLU A 2 -1.80 -34.45 26.95
CA GLU A 2 -1.24 -33.13 26.69
C GLU A 2 -1.37 -32.95 25.18
N ILE A 3 -1.89 -31.78 24.82
CA ILE A 3 -2.65 -31.48 23.61
C ILE A 3 -1.69 -31.14 22.48
N GLU A 4 -1.99 -31.68 21.30
CA GLU A 4 -1.24 -31.53 20.05
C GLU A 4 -1.06 -30.06 19.66
N ASP A 5 0.18 -29.67 19.39
CA ASP A 5 0.55 -28.41 18.72
C ASP A 5 -0.02 -28.41 17.30
N MET A 6 -1.26 -27.96 17.16
CA MET A 6 -1.86 -27.63 15.86
C MET A 6 -1.35 -26.27 15.41
N ASP A 7 -0.13 -26.24 14.87
CA ASP A 7 0.30 -25.15 14.01
C ASP A 7 -0.60 -25.14 12.77
N LEU A 8 -1.62 -24.28 12.81
CA LEU A 8 -2.45 -23.94 11.66
C LEU A 8 -1.58 -23.17 10.66
N GLU A 9 -0.74 -23.91 9.92
CA GLU A 9 -0.19 -23.46 8.66
C GLU A 9 -1.34 -23.36 7.65
N GLU A 10 -2.08 -22.26 7.69
CA GLU A 10 -2.80 -21.82 6.52
C GLU A 10 -1.78 -21.47 5.44
N ASN A 11 -1.48 -22.48 4.62
CA ASN A 11 -1.02 -22.42 3.26
C ASN A 11 -1.79 -21.32 2.51
N MET A 12 -1.32 -20.07 2.62
CA MET A 12 -1.54 -19.08 1.58
C MET A 12 -0.63 -19.52 0.45
N ASN A 13 -1.22 -20.17 -0.56
CA ASN A 13 -0.55 -20.56 -1.80
C ASN A 13 0.20 -19.36 -2.39
N VAL A 14 1.48 -19.20 -2.03
CA VAL A 14 2.32 -18.05 -2.40
C VAL A 14 2.64 -18.08 -3.90
N ASP A 15 2.47 -19.24 -4.53
CA ASP A 15 2.89 -19.52 -5.91
C ASP A 15 1.95 -19.02 -7.00
N ALA A 16 0.74 -18.53 -6.68
CA ALA A 16 -0.25 -18.13 -7.70
C ALA A 16 -0.65 -16.65 -7.66
N VAL A 17 0.07 -15.77 -6.95
CA VAL A 17 -0.26 -14.34 -6.97
C VAL A 17 0.27 -13.70 -8.25
N LEU A 18 -0.64 -13.47 -9.19
CA LEU A 18 -0.38 -12.81 -10.48
C LEU A 18 0.25 -11.43 -10.28
N GLU A 19 1.30 -11.16 -11.05
CA GLU A 19 1.98 -9.86 -11.03
C GLU A 19 1.09 -8.75 -11.64
N PRO A 20 0.98 -7.58 -10.98
CA PRO A 20 0.28 -6.42 -11.51
C PRO A 20 0.77 -5.99 -12.88
N LYS A 21 -0.16 -5.92 -13.84
CA LYS A 21 0.11 -5.53 -15.22
C LYS A 21 -0.54 -4.19 -15.57
N VAL A 22 0.19 -3.35 -16.29
CA VAL A 22 -0.35 -2.11 -16.88
C VAL A 22 -1.46 -2.45 -17.88
N GLY A 23 -2.52 -1.64 -17.86
CA GLY A 23 -3.72 -1.85 -18.68
C GLY A 23 -4.79 -2.73 -18.04
N THR A 24 -4.53 -3.32 -16.87
CA THR A 24 -5.59 -4.01 -16.10
C THR A 24 -6.71 -3.04 -15.76
N ILE A 25 -7.95 -3.48 -15.98
CA ILE A 25 -9.17 -2.70 -15.75
C ILE A 25 -9.92 -3.26 -14.56
N PHE A 26 -10.41 -2.37 -13.69
CA PHE A 26 -11.20 -2.68 -12.51
C PHE A 26 -12.53 -1.93 -12.61
N ASN A 27 -13.59 -2.52 -12.07
CA ASN A 27 -14.91 -1.91 -12.05
C ASN A 27 -15.05 -0.86 -10.92
N SER A 28 -14.15 -0.87 -9.94
CA SER A 28 -14.15 0.11 -8.84
C SER A 28 -12.75 0.42 -8.31
N GLU A 29 -12.60 1.57 -7.63
CA GLU A 29 -11.38 1.90 -6.89
C GLU A 29 -11.07 0.83 -5.84
N ASN A 30 -12.10 0.32 -5.15
CA ASN A 30 -11.92 -0.65 -4.07
C ASN A 30 -11.39 -1.99 -4.59
N GLU A 31 -11.87 -2.45 -5.74
CA GLU A 31 -11.34 -3.64 -6.41
C GLU A 31 -9.84 -3.49 -6.74
N ALA A 32 -9.44 -2.33 -7.28
CA ALA A 32 -8.03 -2.03 -7.52
C ALA A 32 -7.20 -1.98 -6.22
N LYS A 33 -7.75 -1.37 -5.16
CA LYS A 33 -7.12 -1.32 -3.83
C LYS A 33 -6.89 -2.73 -3.28
N GLU A 34 -7.89 -3.60 -3.36
CA GLU A 34 -7.82 -4.99 -2.89
C GLU A 34 -6.83 -5.80 -3.70
N TYR A 35 -6.85 -5.65 -5.02
CA TYR A 35 -5.91 -6.29 -5.94
C TYR A 35 -4.45 -6.04 -5.52
N TYR A 36 -4.08 -4.77 -5.34
CA TYR A 36 -2.71 -4.42 -4.95
C TYR A 36 -2.40 -4.75 -3.50
N SER A 37 -3.37 -4.65 -2.59
CA SER A 37 -3.19 -5.02 -1.18
C SER A 37 -2.93 -6.51 -1.02
N THR A 38 -3.60 -7.35 -1.81
CA THR A 38 -3.39 -8.80 -1.83
C THR A 38 -2.01 -9.13 -2.39
N TYR A 39 -1.62 -8.51 -3.50
CA TYR A 39 -0.27 -8.61 -4.04
C TYR A 39 0.79 -8.20 -3.01
N ALA A 40 0.62 -7.06 -2.36
CA ALA A 40 1.55 -6.52 -1.37
C ALA A 40 1.74 -7.48 -0.20
N LYS A 41 0.64 -8.02 0.36
CA LYS A 41 0.69 -9.02 1.44
C LYS A 41 1.46 -10.27 1.02
N ALA A 42 1.14 -10.82 -0.16
CA ALA A 42 1.78 -12.01 -0.69
C ALA A 42 3.28 -11.81 -0.99
N LYS A 43 3.69 -10.59 -1.32
CA LYS A 43 5.10 -10.23 -1.51
C LYS A 43 5.79 -9.75 -0.23
N GLY A 44 5.08 -9.60 0.89
CA GLY A 44 5.70 -9.26 2.18
C GLY A 44 5.87 -7.76 2.46
N PHE A 45 4.98 -6.91 1.95
CA PHE A 45 4.91 -5.51 2.33
C PHE A 45 3.47 -5.00 2.53
N GLY A 46 3.32 -3.90 3.27
CA GLY A 46 2.06 -3.15 3.32
C GLY A 46 1.99 -2.08 2.23
N SER A 47 0.80 -1.89 1.65
CA SER A 47 0.49 -0.80 0.73
C SER A 47 -0.26 0.34 1.42
N VAL A 48 0.06 1.59 1.08
CA VAL A 48 -0.61 2.81 1.58
C VAL A 48 -0.95 3.76 0.44
N VAL A 49 -1.98 4.58 0.60
CA VAL A 49 -2.30 5.65 -0.35
C VAL A 49 -1.27 6.77 -0.19
N LYS A 50 -0.56 7.10 -1.28
CA LYS A 50 0.38 8.23 -1.32
C LYS A 50 -0.30 9.52 -1.75
N ALA A 51 -1.14 9.44 -2.78
CA ALA A 51 -1.82 10.59 -3.35
C ALA A 51 -3.13 10.17 -4.00
N SER A 52 -4.09 11.09 -4.00
CA SER A 52 -5.33 10.98 -4.77
C SER A 52 -5.78 12.37 -5.17
N LYS A 53 -6.42 12.51 -6.33
CA LYS A 53 -7.05 13.77 -6.75
C LYS A 53 -8.49 13.51 -7.14
N LYS A 54 -9.34 14.48 -6.84
CA LYS A 54 -10.73 14.54 -7.31
C LYS A 54 -10.84 15.50 -8.49
N ARG A 55 -11.79 15.25 -9.39
CA ARG A 55 -12.23 16.22 -10.40
C ARG A 55 -13.13 17.27 -9.72
N ASP A 56 -13.57 18.24 -10.49
CA ASP A 56 -14.39 19.36 -10.01
C ASP A 56 -15.79 18.90 -9.55
N ASP A 57 -16.27 17.78 -10.08
CA ASP A 57 -17.50 17.09 -9.65
C ASP A 57 -17.37 16.34 -8.30
N GLY A 58 -16.18 16.36 -7.68
CA GLY A 58 -15.90 15.67 -6.42
C GLY A 58 -15.59 14.18 -6.55
N VAL A 59 -15.64 13.61 -7.77
CA VAL A 59 -15.31 12.21 -8.06
C VAL A 59 -13.79 12.03 -8.12
N LYS A 60 -13.26 10.97 -7.51
CA LYS A 60 -11.82 10.66 -7.59
C LYS A 60 -11.41 10.38 -9.04
N ALA A 61 -10.39 11.08 -9.51
CA ALA A 61 -9.83 10.97 -10.85
C ALA A 61 -8.64 10.00 -10.91
N TYR A 62 -7.78 10.03 -9.89
CA TYR A 62 -6.61 9.16 -9.79
C TYR A 62 -6.29 8.82 -8.34
N VAL A 63 -5.63 7.66 -8.14
CA VAL A 63 -5.09 7.21 -6.85
C VAL A 63 -3.74 6.53 -7.07
N ILE A 64 -2.77 6.82 -6.19
CA ILE A 64 -1.46 6.17 -6.16
C ILE A 64 -1.32 5.39 -4.86
N TYR A 65 -1.19 4.08 -4.97
CA TYR A 65 -0.82 3.18 -3.86
C TYR A 65 0.67 2.91 -3.88
N THR A 66 1.33 2.89 -2.73
CA THR A 66 2.79 2.71 -2.61
C THR A 66 3.15 1.80 -1.47
N CYS A 67 4.38 1.29 -1.46
CA CYS A 67 4.91 0.62 -0.28
C CYS A 67 4.80 1.52 0.98
N HIS A 68 4.45 0.97 2.14
CA HIS A 68 4.41 1.69 3.41
C HIS A 68 5.75 2.33 3.80
N ARG A 69 6.87 1.82 3.27
CA ARG A 69 8.20 2.41 3.44
C ARG A 69 8.55 3.50 2.43
N SER A 70 7.59 3.95 1.61
CA SER A 70 7.78 5.04 0.66
C SER A 70 7.93 6.41 1.32
N GLY A 71 8.66 7.31 0.66
CA GLY A 71 8.94 8.66 1.16
C GLY A 71 10.27 8.76 1.90
N LYS A 72 10.77 9.99 2.03
CA LYS A 72 12.05 10.23 2.71
C LYS A 72 11.91 10.09 4.21
N PRO A 73 12.92 9.54 4.92
CA PRO A 73 12.97 9.62 6.37
C PRO A 73 12.81 11.08 6.82
N ARG A 74 12.02 11.31 7.87
CA ARG A 74 11.94 12.65 8.47
C ARG A 74 13.18 12.85 9.33
N THR A 75 14.08 13.75 8.91
CA THR A 75 15.29 14.14 9.66
C THR A 75 15.02 15.27 10.66
N THR A 76 13.78 15.47 11.11
CA THR A 76 13.43 16.55 12.03
C THR A 76 13.65 16.11 13.48
N ALA A 77 14.92 16.01 13.88
CA ALA A 77 15.28 15.89 15.28
C ALA A 77 16.19 17.07 15.66
N LEU A 78 15.57 18.21 15.99
CA LEU A 78 16.19 19.17 16.91
C LEU A 78 16.31 18.56 18.32
N ASN A 79 15.59 17.44 18.59
CA ASN A 79 15.66 16.67 19.83
C ASN A 79 15.73 15.15 19.52
N PRO A 80 16.93 14.54 19.56
CA PRO A 80 17.14 13.10 19.29
C PRO A 80 16.38 12.15 20.22
N VAL A 81 15.93 12.62 21.39
CA VAL A 81 15.31 11.80 22.44
C VAL A 81 13.84 11.45 22.15
N LYS A 82 13.17 12.13 21.21
CA LYS A 82 11.72 11.95 20.92
C LYS A 82 11.40 11.56 19.48
N SER A 83 12.38 11.46 18.58
CA SER A 83 12.12 11.07 17.20
C SER A 83 12.02 9.55 17.10
N HIS A 84 10.80 9.03 16.99
CA HIS A 84 10.59 7.64 16.61
C HIS A 84 11.21 7.40 15.23
N PRO A 85 12.15 6.45 15.06
CA PRO A 85 12.79 6.20 13.78
C PRO A 85 11.72 5.85 12.73
N THR A 86 11.68 6.61 11.64
CA THR A 86 10.69 6.38 10.59
C THR A 86 11.11 5.14 9.78
N SER A 87 10.19 4.21 9.55
CA SER A 87 10.41 3.04 8.68
C SER A 87 10.49 3.37 7.18
N LYS A 88 10.58 4.67 6.83
CA LYS A 88 10.60 5.18 5.46
C LYS A 88 12.02 5.10 4.89
N VAL A 89 12.18 4.52 3.70
CA VAL A 89 13.49 4.33 3.02
C VAL A 89 13.47 4.83 1.58
N ASP A 90 12.53 5.73 1.26
CA ASP A 90 12.30 6.25 -0.08
C ASP A 90 12.03 5.17 -1.14
N CYS A 91 11.38 4.07 -0.72
CA CYS A 91 10.96 2.99 -1.61
C CYS A 91 10.04 3.51 -2.73
N LYS A 92 10.31 3.09 -3.97
CA LYS A 92 9.62 3.55 -5.19
C LYS A 92 8.52 2.62 -5.67
N ALA A 93 8.39 1.43 -5.08
CA ALA A 93 7.33 0.48 -5.43
C ALA A 93 5.94 1.12 -5.28
N HIS A 94 5.16 1.09 -6.36
CA HIS A 94 3.86 1.75 -6.45
C HIS A 94 2.95 1.15 -7.52
N MET A 95 1.65 1.42 -7.38
CA MET A 95 0.62 1.21 -8.39
C MET A 95 -0.18 2.50 -8.55
N ASN A 96 -0.29 2.99 -9.78
CA ASN A 96 -1.07 4.18 -10.13
C ASN A 96 -2.30 3.78 -10.96
N ILE A 97 -3.47 4.25 -10.55
CA ILE A 97 -4.73 4.03 -11.26
C ILE A 97 -5.46 5.34 -11.55
N SER A 98 -6.21 5.38 -12.66
CA SER A 98 -7.12 6.49 -12.95
C SER A 98 -8.48 6.03 -13.43
N LEU A 99 -9.49 6.85 -13.13
CA LEU A 99 -10.84 6.70 -13.61
C LEU A 99 -10.90 7.06 -15.11
N GLN A 100 -11.35 6.11 -15.91
CA GLN A 100 -11.54 6.22 -17.35
C GLN A 100 -12.89 6.84 -17.69
N VAL A 101 -13.10 7.15 -18.97
CA VAL A 101 -14.33 7.76 -19.49
C VAL A 101 -15.54 6.83 -19.38
N ASP A 102 -15.33 5.52 -19.38
CA ASP A 102 -16.36 4.48 -19.23
C ASP A 102 -16.71 4.19 -17.76
N GLY A 103 -16.15 4.96 -16.82
CA GLY A 103 -16.37 4.79 -15.38
C GLY A 103 -15.53 3.68 -14.73
N LYS A 104 -14.68 2.98 -15.49
CA LYS A 104 -13.79 1.95 -14.96
C LYS A 104 -12.43 2.52 -14.53
N TRP A 105 -11.72 1.80 -13.69
CA TRP A 105 -10.39 2.17 -13.22
C TRP A 105 -9.33 1.39 -13.98
N MET A 106 -8.32 2.07 -14.53
CA MET A 106 -7.22 1.42 -15.24
C MET A 106 -5.91 1.56 -14.46
N LEU A 107 -5.12 0.49 -14.44
CA LEU A 107 -3.72 0.52 -14.00
C LEU A 107 -2.84 1.19 -15.06
N ASN A 108 -2.33 2.38 -14.75
CA ASN A 108 -1.54 3.20 -15.67
C ASN A 108 -0.03 2.98 -15.53
N SER A 109 0.47 2.83 -14.29
CA SER A 109 1.88 2.57 -14.03
C SER A 109 2.05 1.68 -12.81
N ILE A 110 3.11 0.87 -12.86
CA ILE A 110 3.52 -0.02 -11.77
C ILE A 110 5.04 0.01 -11.64
N GLU A 111 5.54 0.03 -10.41
CA GLU A 111 6.93 -0.30 -10.06
C GLU A 111 6.87 -1.37 -8.97
N LEU A 112 7.51 -2.51 -9.22
CA LEU A 112 7.48 -3.67 -8.32
C LEU A 112 8.78 -3.84 -7.55
N ASN A 113 9.86 -3.16 -7.96
CA ASN A 113 11.15 -3.30 -7.30
C ASN A 113 11.19 -2.55 -5.97
N HIS A 114 11.75 -3.21 -4.97
CA HIS A 114 11.97 -2.65 -3.64
C HIS A 114 13.47 -2.44 -3.40
N ASN A 115 13.81 -1.33 -2.73
CA ASN A 115 15.16 -1.02 -2.28
C ASN A 115 15.39 -1.46 -0.81
N HIS A 116 14.57 -2.38 -0.32
CA HIS A 116 14.63 -2.93 1.03
C HIS A 116 14.12 -4.36 1.03
N GLU A 117 14.52 -5.11 2.05
CA GLU A 117 14.02 -6.46 2.26
C GLU A 117 12.51 -6.47 2.48
N LEU A 118 11.87 -7.49 1.92
CA LEU A 118 10.46 -7.82 2.10
C LEU A 118 10.35 -8.97 3.11
N ASP A 119 9.34 -8.89 3.98
CA ASP A 119 9.19 -9.83 5.09
C ASP A 119 7.73 -10.25 5.22
N LEU A 120 7.45 -11.49 4.79
CA LEU A 120 6.13 -12.11 4.83
C LEU A 120 5.56 -12.20 6.25
N LYS A 121 6.41 -12.40 7.26
CA LYS A 121 5.97 -12.48 8.66
C LYS A 121 5.51 -11.11 9.14
N LYS A 122 6.25 -10.05 8.83
CA LYS A 122 5.89 -8.67 9.22
C LYS A 122 4.68 -8.11 8.46
N ALA A 123 4.47 -8.53 7.21
CA ALA A 123 3.33 -8.08 6.41
C ALA A 123 1.97 -8.45 7.01
N LYS A 124 1.89 -9.60 7.71
CA LYS A 124 0.66 -10.08 8.37
C LYS A 124 0.15 -9.12 9.46
N TYR A 125 1.05 -8.35 10.09
CA TYR A 125 0.71 -7.45 11.21
C TYR A 125 0.41 -6.00 10.79
N LEU A 126 0.54 -5.64 9.51
CA LEU A 126 0.34 -4.26 9.04
C LEU A 126 -1.14 -3.83 8.92
N LYS A 127 -2.09 -4.62 9.44
CA LYS A 127 -3.54 -4.49 9.24
C LYS A 127 -4.21 -3.26 9.89
N VAL A 128 -3.49 -2.29 10.46
CA VAL A 128 -4.08 -1.27 11.37
C VAL A 128 -3.76 0.20 11.03
N LEU A 129 -3.01 0.51 9.95
CA LEU A 129 -2.58 1.91 9.72
C LEU A 129 -3.38 2.71 8.68
N SER A 130 -4.48 2.18 8.14
CA SER A 130 -5.22 2.89 7.07
C SER A 130 -6.17 4.01 7.52
N ASP A 131 -6.45 4.15 8.82
CA ASP A 131 -7.36 5.18 9.34
C ASP A 131 -6.64 6.26 10.18
N SER A 132 -5.53 6.77 9.67
CA SER A 132 -4.92 7.98 10.26
C SER A 132 -5.60 9.24 9.69
N PRO A 133 -6.19 10.10 10.53
CA PRO A 133 -6.87 11.31 10.06
C PRO A 133 -5.87 12.26 9.38
N THR A 134 -6.16 12.62 8.13
CA THR A 134 -5.48 13.71 7.43
C THR A 134 -5.65 14.98 8.25
N THR A 135 -4.58 15.43 8.89
CA THR A 135 -4.53 16.75 9.54
C THR A 135 -4.58 17.81 8.44
N ILE A 136 -5.76 18.41 8.28
CA ILE A 136 -5.92 19.64 7.50
C ILE A 136 -5.29 20.77 8.31
N ALA A 137 -4.12 21.24 7.87
CA ALA A 137 -3.61 22.53 8.29
C ALA A 137 -4.52 23.61 7.68
N LYS A 138 -5.43 24.18 8.48
CA LYS A 138 -6.12 25.42 8.16
C LYS A 138 -5.15 26.57 8.43
N GLY A 139 -4.72 27.25 7.38
CA GLY A 139 -4.13 28.58 7.50
C GLY A 139 -5.25 29.61 7.50
N ASN A 140 -5.26 30.48 8.51
CA ASN A 140 -5.83 31.81 8.45
C ASN A 140 -4.92 32.72 9.28
#